data_AF-A0A521G245-F1
#
_entry.id   AF-A0A521G245-F1
#
_cell.length_a   1.000
_cell.length_b   1.000
_cell.length_c   1.000
_cell.angle_alpha   90.00
_cell.angle_beta   90.00
_cell.angle_gamma   90.00
#
_symmetry.space_group_name_H-M   'P 1'
#
loop_
_entity.id
_entity.type
_entity.pdbx_description
1 polymer ?
#
loop_
_entity_poly.entity_id
_entity_poly.type
_entity_poly.pdbx_seq_one_letter_code
_entity_poly.pdbx_strand_id
1 'polypeptide(L)'
;MTLTEQHQENLQQLCRQHHVRSLAAFGSVLRQDFKQSSDIDLIVDIDDADPLSYADTYFALKFALEQLFSRSIDLLEEKELRNPCLRQRINATKVLIYG
;
A
#
# COMPACT_ATOMS: atom_id res chain seq x y z
N MET A 1 -3.99 16.26 -10.22
CA MET A 1 -5.00 15.33 -9.69
C MET A 1 -4.29 14.02 -9.46
N THR A 2 -3.67 13.91 -8.30
CA THR A 2 -2.94 12.72 -7.87
C THR A 2 -3.94 11.58 -7.66
N LEU A 3 -3.59 10.38 -8.13
CA LEU A 3 -4.44 9.17 -8.16
C LEU A 3 -5.15 8.87 -6.82
N THR A 4 -4.53 9.30 -5.72
CA THR A 4 -4.97 9.16 -4.33
C THR A 4 -6.07 10.14 -3.90
N GLU A 5 -6.17 11.33 -4.48
CA GLU A 5 -7.14 12.35 -4.03
C GLU A 5 -8.59 11.95 -4.33
N GLN A 6 -8.84 11.28 -5.46
CA GLN A 6 -10.19 10.85 -5.85
C GLN A 6 -10.72 9.67 -5.03
N HIS A 7 -9.85 8.89 -4.40
CA HIS A 7 -10.22 7.67 -3.68
C HIS A 7 -9.84 7.72 -2.20
N GLN A 8 -9.46 8.90 -1.69
CA GLN A 8 -8.88 9.04 -0.36
C GLN A 8 -9.81 8.54 0.74
N GLU A 9 -11.09 8.90 0.69
CA GLU A 9 -12.07 8.49 1.71
C GLU A 9 -12.31 6.98 1.72
N ASN A 10 -12.49 6.38 0.54
CA ASN A 10 -12.66 4.92 0.40
C ASN A 10 -11.43 4.17 0.88
N LEU A 11 -10.23 4.66 0.55
CA LEU A 11 -8.97 4.06 0.97
C LEU A 11 -8.80 4.17 2.50
N GLN A 12 -9.13 5.31 3.10
CA GLN A 12 -9.10 5.46 4.56
C GLN A 12 -10.07 4.49 5.25
N GLN A 13 -11.28 4.33 4.70
CA GLN A 13 -12.26 3.40 5.25
C GLN A 13 -11.76 1.95 5.14
N LEU A 14 -11.19 1.58 4.00
CA LEU A 14 -10.62 0.26 3.76
C LEU A 14 -9.47 -0.04 4.74
N CYS A 15 -8.54 0.91 4.92
CA CYS A 15 -7.44 0.77 5.87
C CYS A 15 -7.94 0.56 7.31
N ARG A 16 -8.99 1.30 7.73
CA ARG A 16 -9.61 1.14 9.05
C ARG A 16 -10.28 -0.22 9.22
N GLN A 17 -10.99 -0.70 8.20
CA GLN A 17 -11.68 -1.99 8.23
C GLN A 17 -10.70 -3.16 8.34
N HIS A 18 -9.51 -3.02 7.77
CA HIS A 18 -8.47 -4.04 7.73
C HIS A 18 -7.39 -3.86 8.81
N HIS A 19 -7.61 -3.03 9.84
CA HIS A 19 -6.64 -2.79 10.92
C HIS A 19 -5.23 -2.44 10.41
N VAL A 20 -5.17 -1.71 9.29
CA VAL A 20 -3.92 -1.22 8.74
C VAL A 20 -3.37 -0.15 9.69
N ARG A 21 -2.14 -0.31 10.14
CA ARG A 21 -1.42 0.70 10.91
C ARG A 21 -0.93 1.82 10.01
N SER A 22 -0.34 1.49 8.86
CA SER A 22 0.08 2.49 7.89
C SER A 22 0.05 1.97 6.46
N LEU A 23 -0.23 2.86 5.52
CA LEU A 23 -0.15 2.62 4.09
C LEU A 23 0.63 3.77 3.43
N ALA A 24 1.62 3.43 2.62
CA ALA A 24 2.40 4.42 1.87
C ALA A 24 2.61 3.98 0.42
N ALA A 25 2.68 4.94 -0.49
CA ALA A 25 3.13 4.71 -1.85
C ALA A 25 4.66 4.78 -1.90
N PHE A 26 5.29 3.92 -2.71
CA PHE A 26 6.73 3.95 -2.93
C PHE A 26 7.05 3.67 -4.40
N GLY A 27 8.32 3.71 -4.80
CA GLY A 27 8.72 3.20 -6.12
C GLY A 27 8.18 4.01 -7.30
N SER A 28 7.66 3.30 -8.31
CA SER A 28 7.42 3.85 -9.65
C SER A 28 6.22 4.80 -9.71
N VAL A 29 5.23 4.62 -8.83
CA VAL A 29 4.03 5.46 -8.72
C VAL A 29 4.35 6.92 -8.36
N LEU A 30 5.51 7.17 -7.75
CA LEU A 30 5.96 8.51 -7.35
C LEU A 30 6.71 9.25 -8.46
N ARG A 31 7.01 8.60 -9.58
CA ARG A 31 7.77 9.20 -10.69
C ARG A 31 6.83 9.89 -11.69
N GLN A 32 7.31 10.96 -12.33
CA GLN A 32 6.54 11.71 -13.34
C GLN A 32 6.21 10.88 -14.59
N ASP A 33 7.02 9.87 -14.90
CA ASP A 33 6.82 8.92 -16.00
C ASP A 33 5.86 7.76 -15.65
N PHE A 34 5.12 7.84 -14.54
CA PHE A 34 4.14 6.83 -14.18
C PHE A 34 3.02 6.77 -15.22
N LYS A 35 2.89 5.61 -15.87
CA LYS A 35 1.91 5.40 -16.95
C LYS A 35 0.62 4.80 -16.41
N GLN A 36 -0.45 4.98 -17.16
CA GLN A 36 -1.77 4.40 -16.85
C GLN A 36 -1.72 2.86 -16.74
N SER A 37 -0.78 2.22 -17.44
CA SER A 37 -0.59 0.77 -17.48
C SER A 37 0.38 0.23 -16.42
N SER A 38 1.00 1.10 -15.62
CA SER A 38 1.95 0.69 -14.59
C SER A 38 1.23 0.23 -13.32
N ASP A 39 1.79 -0.80 -12.68
CA ASP A 39 1.36 -1.28 -11.37
C ASP A 39 1.58 -0.20 -10.30
N ILE A 40 0.73 -0.19 -9.26
CA ILE A 40 0.86 0.75 -8.15
C ILE A 40 1.60 0.06 -7.01
N ASP A 41 2.81 0.55 -6.72
CA ASP A 41 3.66 0.05 -5.63
C ASP A 41 3.22 0.67 -4.29
N LEU A 42 2.67 -0.15 -3.39
CA LEU A 42 2.18 0.24 -2.05
C LEU A 42 2.81 -0.60 -0.96
N ILE A 43 3.20 0.03 0.15
CA ILE A 43 3.69 -0.65 1.34
C ILE A 43 2.68 -0.51 2.48
N VAL A 44 2.38 -1.63 3.13
CA VAL A 44 1.42 -1.73 4.22
C VAL A 44 2.08 -2.26 5.49
N ASP A 45 1.65 -1.72 6.62
CA ASP A 45 1.87 -2.28 7.95
C ASP A 45 0.51 -2.61 8.55
N ILE A 46 0.24 -3.89 8.79
CA ILE A 46 -1.05 -4.37 9.35
C ILE A 46 -0.80 -4.75 10.81
N ASP A 47 -1.63 -4.23 11.71
CA ASP A 47 -1.55 -4.53 13.14
C ASP A 47 -2.35 -5.79 13.49
N ASP A 48 -1.92 -6.94 12.97
CA ASP A 48 -2.51 -8.24 13.28
C ASP A 48 -1.42 -9.24 13.69
N ALA A 49 -1.59 -9.84 14.86
CA ALA A 49 -0.65 -10.80 15.45
C ALA A 49 -0.94 -12.24 15.05
N ASP A 50 -2.14 -12.54 14.54
CA ASP A 50 -2.54 -13.88 14.12
C ASP A 50 -2.13 -14.12 12.66
N PRO A 51 -1.28 -15.13 12.37
CA PRO A 51 -0.78 -15.36 11.01
C PRO A 51 -1.86 -15.66 9.97
N LEU A 52 -2.97 -16.30 10.38
CA LEU A 52 -4.06 -16.67 9.47
C LEU A 52 -4.93 -15.44 9.16
N SER A 53 -5.35 -14.72 10.20
CA SER A 53 -6.07 -13.44 10.07
C SER A 53 -5.26 -12.40 9.29
N TYR A 54 -3.95 -12.36 9.52
CA TYR A 54 -3.04 -11.50 8.80
C TYR A 54 -3.04 -11.77 7.29
N ALA A 55 -2.93 -13.03 6.89
CA ALA A 55 -2.91 -13.41 5.47
C ALA A 55 -4.25 -13.06 4.81
N ASP A 56 -5.38 -13.40 5.44
CA ASP A 56 -6.72 -13.04 4.96
C ASP A 56 -6.87 -11.52 4.81
N THR A 57 -6.47 -10.75 5.82
CA THR A 57 -6.52 -9.29 5.82
C THR A 57 -5.68 -8.69 4.70
N TYR A 58 -4.46 -9.20 4.52
CA TYR A 58 -3.55 -8.78 3.48
C TYR A 58 -4.14 -9.00 2.08
N PHE A 59 -4.64 -10.20 1.79
CA PHE A 59 -5.23 -10.49 0.48
C PHE A 59 -6.52 -9.71 0.26
N ALA A 60 -7.39 -9.60 1.26
CA ALA A 60 -8.62 -8.83 1.18
C ALA A 60 -8.33 -7.34 0.87
N LEU A 61 -7.35 -6.75 1.58
CA LEU A 61 -6.90 -5.39 1.33
C LEU A 61 -6.34 -5.23 -0.08
N LYS A 62 -5.46 -6.15 -0.52
CA LYS A 62 -4.87 -6.12 -1.87
C LYS A 62 -5.96 -6.12 -2.95
N PHE A 63 -6.90 -7.06 -2.89
CA PHE A 63 -7.98 -7.15 -3.87
C PHE A 63 -8.87 -5.91 -3.85
N ALA A 64 -9.21 -5.40 -2.67
CA ALA A 64 -10.02 -4.19 -2.55
C ALA A 64 -9.31 -2.96 -3.11
N LEU A 65 -8.00 -2.82 -2.92
CA LEU A 65 -7.20 -1.76 -3.56
C LEU A 65 -7.15 -1.92 -5.08
N GLU A 66 -6.95 -3.14 -5.59
CA GLU A 66 -6.97 -3.41 -7.04
C GLU A 66 -8.32 -3.05 -7.67
N GLN A 67 -9.42 -3.34 -6.99
CA GLN A 67 -10.76 -2.95 -7.43
C GLN A 67 -10.96 -1.43 -7.36
N LEU A 68 -10.53 -0.79 -6.27
CA LEU A 68 -10.66 0.65 -6.07
C LEU A 68 -9.92 1.45 -7.14
N PHE A 69 -8.71 1.03 -7.51
CA PHE A 69 -7.91 1.69 -8.53
C PHE A 69 -8.15 1.16 -9.95
N SER A 70 -8.87 0.03 -10.09
CA SER A 70 -9.04 -0.72 -11.33
C SER A 70 -7.71 -1.00 -12.03
N ARG A 71 -6.67 -1.32 -11.23
CA ARG A 71 -5.29 -1.56 -11.66
C ARG A 71 -4.64 -2.59 -10.76
N SER A 72 -3.62 -3.27 -11.29
CA SER A 72 -2.75 -4.14 -10.50
C SER A 72 -2.03 -3.34 -9.41
N ILE A 73 -2.01 -3.90 -8.20
CA ILE A 73 -1.32 -3.33 -7.03
C ILE A 73 -0.19 -4.29 -6.64
N ASP A 74 1.02 -3.76 -6.55
CA ASP A 74 2.14 -4.43 -5.89
C ASP A 74 2.12 -4.00 -4.41
N LEU A 75 1.51 -4.84 -3.57
CA LEU A 75 1.43 -4.61 -2.14
C LEU A 75 2.63 -5.30 -1.47
N LEU A 76 3.42 -4.54 -0.71
CA LEU A 76 4.51 -5.07 0.11
C LEU A 76 4.22 -4.87 1.58
N GLU A 77 4.69 -5.80 2.40
CA GLU A 77 4.56 -5.72 3.86
C GLU A 77 5.82 -5.07 4.46
N GLU A 78 5.66 -4.11 5.36
CA GLU A 78 6.83 -3.46 5.98
C GLU A 78 7.70 -4.46 6.77
N LYS A 79 7.09 -5.50 7.36
CA LYS A 79 7.83 -6.56 8.06
C LYS A 79 8.66 -7.46 7.13
N GLU A 80 8.30 -7.58 5.86
CA GLU A 80 9.04 -8.40 4.89
C GLU A 80 10.25 -7.66 4.29
N LEU A 81 10.40 -6.36 4.56
CA LEU A 81 11.60 -5.58 4.23
C LEU A 81 12.79 -5.93 5.15
N ARG A 82 13.30 -7.16 4.99
CA ARG A 82 14.45 -7.68 5.75
C ARG A 82 15.77 -7.00 5.40
N ASN A 83 15.88 -6.44 4.19
CA ASN A 83 17.10 -5.74 3.76
C ASN A 83 17.10 -4.29 4.28
N PRO A 84 18.00 -3.93 5.22
CA PRO A 84 18.00 -2.61 5.86
C PRO A 84 18.27 -1.48 4.87
N CYS A 85 19.14 -1.69 3.87
CA CYS A 85 19.41 -0.69 2.84
C CYS A 85 18.16 -0.41 1.98
N LEU A 86 17.41 -1.47 1.63
CA LEU A 86 16.17 -1.32 0.88
C LEU A 86 15.11 -0.60 1.74
N ARG A 87 14.97 -1.00 3.01
CA ARG A 87 14.04 -0.38 3.95
C ARG A 87 14.32 1.10 4.15
N GLN A 88 15.58 1.50 4.34
CA GLN A 88 15.94 2.92 4.44
C GLN A 88 15.60 3.70 3.17
N ARG A 89 15.90 3.13 1.99
CA ARG A 89 15.57 3.78 0.71
C ARG A 89 14.07 3.99 0.55
N ILE A 90 13.27 2.96 0.81
CA ILE A 90 11.80 3.04 0.75
C ILE A 90 11.31 4.07 1.78
N ASN A 91 11.76 3.99 3.04
CA ASN A 91 11.35 4.94 4.07
C ASN A 91 11.72 6.40 3.77
N ALA A 92 12.82 6.63 3.05
CA ALA A 92 13.26 7.97 2.67
C ALA A 92 12.44 8.56 1.51
N THR A 93 11.84 7.73 0.65
CA THR A 93 11.12 8.19 -0.55
C THR A 93 9.62 7.91 -0.50
N LYS A 94 9.14 7.08 0.43
CA LYS A 94 7.73 6.72 0.53
C LYS A 94 6.88 7.94 0.88
N VAL A 95 5.69 7.99 0.30
CA VAL A 95 4.70 9.02 0.60
C VAL A 95 3.60 8.36 1.41
N LEU A 96 3.43 8.81 2.66
CA LEU A 96 2.39 8.30 3.55
C LEU A 96 1.01 8.67 2.99
N ILE A 97 0.14 7.67 2.87
CA ILE A 97 -1.25 7.82 2.43
C ILE A 97 -2.18 7.71 3.65
N TYR A 98 -1.86 6.78 4.56
CA TYR A 98 -2.63 6.49 5.77
C TYR A 98 -1.66 6.13 6.90
N GLY A 99 -1.89 6.63 8.13
CA GLY A 99 -1.08 6.34 9.32
C GLY A 99 -1.43 7.24 10.49
#